data_AF-A0A6G0HG55-F1
#
_entry.id   AF-A0A6G0HG55-F1
#
_cell.length_a   1.000
_cell.length_b   1.000
_cell.length_c   1.000
_cell.angle_alpha   90.00
_cell.angle_beta   90.00
_cell.angle_gamma   90.00
#
_symmetry.space_group_name_H-M   'P 1'
#
loop_
_entity.id
_entity.type
_entity.pdbx_description
1 polymer ?
#
loop_
_entity_poly.entity_id
_entity_poly.type
_entity_poly.pdbx_seq_one_letter_code
_entity_poly.pdbx_strand_id
1 'polypeptide(L)'
;MSKTKGKSRKLTKTAELDSEQDNESAKLTDELSEVAEEPAELAEELIEPTGERGKTRQETRLCQAEKETQRPAQQMADLEIVLKEIREFRRENLENLKEIRGDIRKTNERIDEAEKRVAETEERIQHLEEATLELLELQKQVTRMTDLEGRSRRENVRIHGVKEGAEGNAQSMVTFVETLLREKLALPSSFELRIE
;
A
#
# COMPACT_ATOMS: atom_id res chain seq x y z
N MET A 1 16.59 -16.78 -44.95
CA MET A 1 16.61 -15.29 -44.98
C MET A 1 15.19 -14.79 -45.18
N SER A 2 14.52 -14.32 -44.14
CA SER A 2 13.39 -13.39 -44.24
C SER A 2 13.15 -12.80 -42.86
N LYS A 3 13.47 -11.51 -42.74
CA LYS A 3 13.30 -10.71 -41.52
C LYS A 3 12.01 -9.93 -41.69
N THR A 4 11.06 -10.07 -40.76
CA THR A 4 9.93 -9.14 -40.63
C THR A 4 10.04 -8.40 -39.30
N LYS A 5 10.26 -7.09 -39.43
CA LYS A 5 10.28 -6.07 -38.38
C LYS A 5 8.85 -5.65 -38.00
N GLY A 6 8.72 -5.17 -36.77
CA GLY A 6 7.62 -4.30 -36.31
C GLY A 6 6.82 -4.96 -35.19
N LYS A 7 6.45 -4.29 -34.10
CA LYS A 7 6.50 -2.87 -33.77
C LYS A 7 6.27 -2.78 -32.27
N SER A 8 7.11 -2.03 -31.57
CA SER A 8 6.97 -1.70 -30.15
C SER A 8 5.61 -1.04 -29.87
N ARG A 9 4.93 -1.50 -28.82
CA ARG A 9 3.97 -0.69 -28.06
C ARG A 9 4.36 -0.75 -26.59
N LYS A 10 4.69 0.43 -26.09
CA LYS A 10 5.05 0.73 -24.71
C LYS A 10 3.83 1.42 -24.08
N LEU A 11 3.68 1.24 -22.76
CA LEU A 11 2.88 2.08 -21.83
C LEU A 11 1.35 1.88 -21.95
N THR A 12 0.52 1.90 -20.92
CA THR A 12 0.59 2.07 -19.46
C THR A 12 -0.85 1.81 -19.00
N LYS A 13 -1.08 0.97 -17.98
CA LYS A 13 -2.41 0.90 -17.34
C LYS A 13 -2.28 0.45 -15.88
N THR A 14 -1.81 1.36 -15.05
CA THR A 14 -2.04 1.39 -13.61
C THR A 14 -2.91 2.62 -13.37
N ALA A 15 -4.21 2.41 -13.23
CA ALA A 15 -5.16 3.45 -12.85
C ALA A 15 -6.38 2.73 -12.28
N GLU A 16 -6.39 2.61 -10.95
CA GLU A 16 -7.54 2.63 -10.05
C GLU A 16 -7.04 2.22 -8.66
N LEU A 17 -7.54 2.92 -7.64
CA LEU A 17 -7.13 2.90 -6.23
C LEU A 17 -6.02 3.91 -5.89
N ASP A 18 -6.42 5.19 -5.79
CA ASP A 18 -5.95 6.16 -4.77
C ASP A 18 -6.83 7.41 -4.89
N SER A 19 -7.91 7.45 -4.12
CA SER A 19 -8.77 8.62 -3.99
C SER A 19 -9.28 8.70 -2.56
N GLU A 20 -8.39 8.99 -1.61
CA GLU A 20 -8.75 9.33 -0.23
C GLU A 20 -7.52 9.82 0.54
N GLN A 21 -6.97 11.00 0.20
CA GLN A 21 -6.10 11.79 1.08
C GLN A 21 -5.75 13.17 0.46
N ASP A 22 -6.76 14.02 0.29
CA ASP A 22 -6.56 15.45 -0.05
C ASP A 22 -7.67 16.31 0.60
N ASN A 23 -7.94 16.10 1.90
CA ASN A 23 -8.98 16.86 2.59
C ASN A 23 -8.60 17.23 4.04
N GLU A 24 -7.40 17.76 4.26
CA GLU A 24 -7.05 18.31 5.58
C GLU A 24 -6.13 19.55 5.54
N SER A 25 -6.02 20.24 4.41
CA SER A 25 -5.14 21.43 4.26
C SER A 25 -5.88 22.75 4.10
N ALA A 26 -7.21 22.79 4.26
CA ALA A 26 -8.04 23.98 3.99
C ALA A 26 -8.79 24.53 5.21
N LYS A 27 -8.36 24.22 6.44
CA LYS A 27 -8.86 24.84 7.67
C LYS A 27 -7.66 25.46 8.40
N LEU A 28 -7.54 26.78 8.35
CA LEU A 28 -6.85 27.70 9.29
C LEU A 28 -6.32 28.95 8.55
N THR A 29 -7.18 29.64 7.80
CA THR A 29 -6.97 31.06 7.43
C THR A 29 -8.34 31.72 7.20
N ASP A 30 -9.20 31.67 8.20
CA ASP A 30 -10.42 32.49 8.19
C ASP A 30 -10.92 32.61 9.62
N GLU A 31 -10.46 33.66 10.31
CA GLU A 31 -11.12 34.31 11.45
C GLU A 31 -10.17 35.39 11.99
N LEU A 32 -10.53 36.64 11.71
CA LEU A 32 -10.33 37.88 12.49
C LEU A 32 -10.08 39.09 11.57
N SER A 33 -11.07 39.40 10.73
CA SER A 33 -11.21 40.73 10.11
C SER A 33 -12.69 41.11 9.99
N GLU A 34 -13.20 41.86 10.97
CA GLU A 34 -14.45 42.66 11.03
C GLU A 34 -14.67 42.92 12.53
N VAL A 35 -14.74 44.13 13.09
CA VAL A 35 -15.67 45.27 12.96
C VAL A 35 -14.97 46.41 13.77
N ALA A 36 -14.89 47.70 13.40
CA ALA A 36 -15.99 48.63 13.21
C ALA A 36 -15.49 49.95 12.59
N GLU A 37 -16.27 50.49 11.66
CA GLU A 37 -16.25 51.90 11.24
C GLU A 37 -16.94 52.80 12.28
N GLU A 38 -16.72 54.11 12.09
CA GLU A 38 -17.02 55.28 12.94
C GLU A 38 -18.46 55.46 13.45
N PRO A 39 -18.67 56.45 14.35
CA PRO A 39 -19.20 57.71 13.80
C PRO A 39 -18.48 58.97 14.31
N ALA A 40 -18.38 59.93 13.41
CA ALA A 40 -18.00 61.32 13.65
C ALA A 40 -19.05 62.08 14.48
N GLU A 41 -18.61 62.94 15.40
CA GLU A 41 -19.29 64.20 15.71
C GLU A 41 -18.37 65.20 16.46
N LEU A 42 -17.96 66.23 15.71
CA LEU A 42 -17.83 67.65 16.06
C LEU A 42 -17.51 68.08 17.51
N ALA A 43 -16.30 68.64 17.68
CA ALA A 43 -16.09 69.87 18.46
C ALA A 43 -14.88 70.65 17.90
N GLU A 44 -15.18 71.74 17.21
CA GLU A 44 -14.26 72.87 16.97
C GLU A 44 -13.96 73.61 18.29
N GLU A 45 -12.96 74.52 18.24
CA GLU A 45 -12.47 75.44 19.30
C GLU A 45 -11.52 74.81 20.34
N LEU A 46 -10.30 75.28 20.60
CA LEU A 46 -9.65 76.57 20.39
C LEU A 46 -8.13 76.36 20.25
N ILE A 47 -7.51 77.08 19.31
CA ILE A 47 -6.08 77.31 19.27
C ILE A 47 -5.77 78.44 20.25
N GLU A 48 -5.10 78.14 21.36
CA GLU A 48 -4.34 79.13 22.12
C GLU A 48 -2.83 78.84 21.98
N PRO A 49 -2.03 79.76 21.40
CA PRO A 49 -0.59 79.60 21.31
C PRO A 49 0.05 80.14 22.59
N THR A 50 0.45 79.26 23.49
CA THR A 50 1.31 79.66 24.62
C THR A 50 2.74 79.18 24.41
N GLY A 51 3.55 80.13 23.98
CA GLY A 51 4.85 80.36 24.61
C GLY A 51 5.98 79.43 24.18
N GLU A 52 6.77 79.95 23.25
CA GLU A 52 8.22 79.77 23.22
C GLU A 52 8.81 79.59 24.64
N ARG A 53 9.44 78.45 24.88
CA ARG A 53 10.65 78.43 25.70
C ARG A 53 11.69 77.63 24.95
N GLY A 54 12.55 78.36 24.25
CA GLY A 54 13.81 77.83 23.77
C GLY A 54 14.49 77.13 24.94
N LYS A 55 14.66 75.80 24.83
CA LYS A 55 15.51 75.06 25.76
C LYS A 55 16.86 75.75 25.72
N THR A 56 17.29 76.29 26.86
CA THR A 56 18.59 76.94 26.92
C THR A 56 19.65 75.91 26.52
N ARG A 57 20.76 76.36 25.93
CA ARG A 57 21.88 75.51 25.48
C ARG A 57 22.43 74.60 26.60
N GLN A 58 22.09 74.87 27.86
CA GLN A 58 22.41 74.06 29.03
C GLN A 58 21.40 72.91 29.26
N GLU A 59 20.09 73.12 29.08
CA GLU A 59 19.07 72.05 29.22
C GLU A 59 19.15 71.01 28.10
N THR A 60 19.47 71.44 26.87
CA THR A 60 19.75 70.52 25.75
C THR A 60 21.01 69.70 26.00
N ARG A 61 22.03 70.28 26.67
CA ARG A 61 23.26 69.56 27.06
C ARG A 61 23.05 68.59 28.23
N LEU A 62 22.25 68.95 29.22
CA LEU A 62 21.90 68.05 30.34
C LEU A 62 21.08 66.86 29.85
N CYS A 63 20.10 67.08 28.96
CA CYS A 63 19.32 66.00 28.34
C CYS A 63 20.17 65.11 27.40
N GLN A 64 21.19 65.68 26.73
CA GLN A 64 22.15 64.90 25.94
C GLN A 64 23.12 64.09 26.81
N ALA A 65 23.58 64.65 27.94
CA ALA A 65 24.44 63.97 28.90
C ALA A 65 23.72 62.84 29.65
N GLU A 66 22.45 63.03 30.02
CA GLU A 66 21.61 61.96 30.60
C GLU A 66 21.37 60.82 29.59
N LYS A 67 21.14 61.16 28.32
CA LYS A 67 21.07 60.17 27.22
C LYS A 67 22.40 59.49 26.93
N GLU A 68 23.54 60.11 27.19
CA GLU A 68 24.88 59.49 27.11
C GLU A 68 25.15 58.54 28.27
N THR A 69 24.63 58.85 29.44
CA THR A 69 24.81 58.05 30.66
C THR A 69 23.84 56.86 30.70
N GLN A 70 22.64 56.98 30.10
CA GLN A 70 21.63 55.91 30.00
C GLN A 70 21.87 54.92 28.86
N ARG A 71 22.49 55.35 27.74
CA ARG A 71 22.84 54.48 26.60
C ARG A 71 23.62 53.19 26.95
N PRO A 72 24.70 53.23 27.75
CA PRO A 72 25.42 52.01 28.11
C PRO A 72 24.58 51.10 29.04
N ALA A 73 23.72 51.66 29.88
CA ALA A 73 22.80 50.87 30.71
C ALA A 73 21.73 50.17 29.86
N GLN A 74 21.20 50.84 28.85
CA GLN A 74 20.27 50.26 27.89
C GLN A 74 20.91 49.11 27.09
N GLN A 75 22.13 49.33 26.57
CA GLN A 75 22.86 48.32 25.81
C GLN A 75 23.19 47.06 26.64
N MET A 76 23.47 47.23 27.93
CA MET A 76 23.70 46.10 28.84
C MET A 76 22.41 45.31 29.10
N ALA A 77 21.27 45.99 29.21
CA ALA A 77 19.95 45.35 29.32
C ALA A 77 19.57 44.59 28.04
N ASP A 78 19.79 45.19 26.86
CA ASP A 78 19.55 44.54 25.56
C ASP A 78 20.43 43.29 25.39
N LEU A 79 21.71 43.38 25.79
CA LEU A 79 22.63 42.23 25.76
C LEU A 79 22.18 41.12 26.71
N GLU A 80 21.65 41.47 27.89
CA GLU A 80 21.14 40.49 28.86
C GLU A 80 19.92 39.74 28.30
N ILE A 81 19.03 40.44 27.60
CA ILE A 81 17.88 39.84 26.90
C ILE A 81 18.36 38.87 25.82
N VAL A 82 19.28 39.29 24.95
CA VAL A 82 19.83 38.43 23.89
C VAL A 82 20.53 37.20 24.47
N LEU A 83 21.28 37.35 25.56
CA LEU A 83 21.91 36.21 26.25
C LEU A 83 20.89 35.25 26.85
N LYS A 84 19.77 35.76 27.34
CA LYS A 84 18.66 34.93 27.85
C LYS A 84 17.99 34.16 26.71
N GLU A 85 17.67 34.83 25.61
CA GLU A 85 17.09 34.19 24.41
C GLU A 85 18.01 33.11 23.83
N ILE A 86 19.32 33.36 23.74
CA ILE A 86 20.29 32.35 23.28
C ILE A 86 20.29 31.11 24.20
N ARG A 87 20.15 31.30 25.52
CA ARG A 87 20.08 30.17 26.48
C ARG A 87 18.78 29.39 26.34
N GLU A 88 17.67 30.09 26.14
CA GLU A 88 16.35 29.48 25.91
C GLU A 88 16.34 28.71 24.58
N PHE A 89 16.78 29.33 23.49
CA PHE A 89 16.93 28.68 22.19
C PHE A 89 17.83 27.43 22.25
N ARG A 90 18.95 27.49 22.99
CA ARG A 90 19.80 26.30 23.18
C ARG A 90 19.11 25.18 23.95
N ARG A 91 18.27 25.52 24.93
CA ARG A 91 17.51 24.55 25.72
C ARG A 91 16.44 23.89 24.85
N GLU A 92 15.65 24.68 24.14
CA GLU A 92 14.60 24.21 23.22
C GLU A 92 15.19 23.31 22.13
N ASN A 93 16.30 23.70 21.50
CA ASN A 93 16.97 22.85 20.51
C ASN A 93 17.47 21.53 21.11
N LEU A 94 17.97 21.54 22.34
CA LEU A 94 18.40 20.32 23.01
C LEU A 94 17.21 19.38 23.28
N GLU A 95 16.07 19.94 23.66
CA GLU A 95 14.81 19.19 23.87
C GLU A 95 14.30 18.62 22.54
N ASN A 96 14.19 19.45 21.50
CA ASN A 96 13.80 19.01 20.16
C ASN A 96 14.71 17.89 19.62
N LEU A 97 16.04 18.01 19.80
CA LEU A 97 16.98 16.96 19.38
C LEU A 97 16.83 15.66 20.18
N LYS A 98 16.40 15.73 21.44
CA LYS A 98 16.10 14.53 22.24
C LYS A 98 14.82 13.87 21.76
N GLU A 99 13.78 14.66 21.45
CA GLU A 99 12.52 14.17 20.91
C GLU A 99 12.73 13.50 19.55
N ILE A 100 13.39 14.18 18.61
CA ILE A 100 13.75 13.63 17.30
C ILE A 100 14.53 12.32 17.46
N ARG A 101 15.49 12.25 18.38
CA ARG A 101 16.23 11.02 18.66
C ARG A 101 15.32 9.91 19.19
N GLY A 102 14.36 10.25 20.04
CA GLY A 102 13.36 9.32 20.55
C GLY A 102 12.48 8.77 19.42
N ASP A 103 12.02 9.64 18.54
CA ASP A 103 11.18 9.25 17.42
C ASP A 103 11.95 8.42 16.38
N ILE A 104 13.21 8.76 16.10
CA ILE A 104 14.11 7.93 15.26
C ILE A 104 14.24 6.50 15.83
N ARG A 105 14.34 6.37 17.16
CA ARG A 105 14.43 5.04 17.79
C ARG A 105 13.13 4.25 17.61
N LYS A 106 11.99 4.88 17.88
CA LYS A 106 10.67 4.25 17.68
C LYS A 106 10.44 3.87 16.22
N THR A 107 10.85 4.72 15.27
CA THR A 107 10.72 4.40 13.84
C THR A 107 11.63 3.24 13.46
N ASN A 108 12.86 3.18 13.97
CA ASN A 108 13.74 2.04 13.73
C ASN A 108 13.15 0.74 14.31
N GLU A 109 12.62 0.76 15.53
CA GLU A 109 11.96 -0.42 16.12
C GLU A 109 10.79 -0.91 15.26
N ARG A 110 9.97 0.02 14.76
CA ARG A 110 8.86 -0.31 13.85
C ARG A 110 9.33 -0.84 12.50
N ILE A 111 10.45 -0.34 11.99
CA ILE A 111 11.06 -0.81 10.75
C ILE A 111 11.60 -2.23 10.96
N ASP A 112 12.35 -2.49 12.03
CA ASP A 112 12.88 -3.81 12.34
C ASP A 112 11.75 -4.86 12.47
N GLU A 113 10.64 -4.51 13.11
CA GLU A 113 9.46 -5.37 13.21
C GLU A 113 8.82 -5.62 11.83
N ALA A 114 8.70 -4.57 11.01
CA ALA A 114 8.17 -4.69 9.66
C ALA A 114 9.06 -5.57 8.78
N GLU A 115 10.37 -5.39 8.82
CA GLU A 115 11.35 -6.20 8.11
C GLU A 115 11.27 -7.67 8.51
N LYS A 116 11.17 -7.94 9.81
CA LYS A 116 11.00 -9.32 10.31
C LYS A 116 9.71 -9.95 9.79
N ARG A 117 8.59 -9.22 9.85
CA ARG A 117 7.31 -9.71 9.33
C ARG A 117 7.37 -9.96 7.82
N VAL A 118 8.04 -9.09 7.07
CA VAL A 118 8.23 -9.26 5.62
C VAL A 118 9.04 -10.53 5.37
N ALA A 119 10.17 -10.72 6.04
CA ALA A 119 11.00 -11.92 5.89
C ALA A 119 10.23 -13.21 6.19
N GLU A 120 9.46 -13.26 7.27
CA GLU A 120 8.60 -14.40 7.61
C GLU A 120 7.53 -14.67 6.53
N THR A 121 6.94 -13.62 5.96
CA THR A 121 5.95 -13.77 4.88
C THR A 121 6.59 -14.23 3.58
N GLU A 122 7.78 -13.74 3.23
CA GLU A 122 8.52 -14.16 2.04
C GLU A 122 8.91 -15.63 2.12
N GLU A 123 9.41 -16.09 3.27
CA GLU A 123 9.72 -17.51 3.50
C GLU A 123 8.47 -18.39 3.35
N ARG A 124 7.34 -17.95 3.90
CA ARG A 124 6.08 -18.69 3.75
C ARG A 124 5.59 -18.72 2.31
N ILE A 125 5.72 -17.62 1.57
CA ILE A 125 5.36 -17.56 0.15
C ILE A 125 6.23 -18.52 -0.65
N GLN A 126 7.54 -18.53 -0.41
CA GLN A 126 8.47 -19.43 -1.11
C GLN A 126 8.11 -20.91 -0.90
N HIS A 127 7.84 -21.32 0.35
CA HIS A 127 7.37 -22.68 0.64
C HIS A 127 6.04 -23.02 -0.04
N LEU A 128 5.11 -22.06 -0.12
CA LEU A 128 3.84 -22.27 -0.82
C LEU A 128 4.04 -22.41 -2.32
N GLU A 129 4.91 -21.60 -2.92
CA GLU A 129 5.24 -21.69 -4.35
C GLU A 129 5.83 -23.06 -4.68
N GLU A 130 6.79 -23.55 -3.89
CA GLU A 130 7.37 -24.89 -4.04
C GLU A 130 6.30 -25.99 -3.97
N ALA A 131 5.45 -25.97 -2.93
CA ALA A 131 4.37 -26.94 -2.78
C ALA A 131 3.36 -26.90 -3.95
N THR A 132 3.04 -25.70 -4.47
CA THR A 132 2.13 -25.56 -5.61
C THR A 132 2.74 -26.10 -6.91
N LEU A 133 4.05 -25.95 -7.11
CA LEU A 133 4.76 -26.53 -8.26
C LEU A 133 4.74 -28.06 -8.20
N GLU A 134 5.00 -28.64 -7.03
CA GLU A 134 4.91 -30.09 -6.84
C GLU A 134 3.49 -30.61 -7.10
N LEU A 135 2.47 -29.91 -6.58
CA LEU A 135 1.08 -30.27 -6.79
C LEU A 135 0.69 -30.20 -8.28
N LEU A 136 1.16 -29.18 -9.00
CA LEU A 136 0.92 -29.04 -10.43
C LEU A 136 1.54 -30.20 -11.23
N GLU A 137 2.73 -30.65 -10.85
CA GLU A 137 3.38 -31.78 -11.52
C GLU A 137 2.64 -33.09 -11.21
N LEU A 138 2.21 -33.30 -9.97
CA LEU A 138 1.37 -34.43 -9.59
C LEU A 138 0.04 -34.44 -10.37
N GLN A 139 -0.60 -33.27 -10.51
CA GLN A 139 -1.83 -33.15 -11.29
C GLN A 139 -1.63 -33.57 -12.75
N LYS A 140 -0.54 -33.14 -13.40
CA LYS A 140 -0.21 -33.58 -14.77
C LYS A 140 -0.02 -35.09 -14.85
N GLN A 141 0.63 -35.69 -13.86
CA GLN A 141 0.81 -37.15 -13.81
C GLN A 141 -0.54 -37.86 -13.70
N VAL A 142 -1.43 -37.40 -12.81
CA VAL A 142 -2.79 -37.95 -12.68
C VAL A 142 -3.56 -37.86 -13.99
N THR A 143 -3.54 -36.70 -14.65
CA THR A 143 -4.22 -36.55 -15.96
C THR A 143 -3.66 -37.52 -17.00
N ARG A 144 -2.32 -37.68 -17.08
CA ARG A 144 -1.71 -38.67 -17.97
C ARG A 144 -2.13 -40.10 -17.64
N MET A 145 -2.21 -40.46 -16.36
CA MET A 145 -2.67 -41.78 -15.93
C MET A 145 -4.13 -42.02 -16.33
N THR A 146 -5.01 -41.05 -16.12
CA THR A 146 -6.42 -41.14 -16.53
C THR A 146 -6.55 -41.33 -18.04
N ASP A 147 -5.73 -40.63 -18.84
CA ASP A 147 -5.70 -40.80 -20.30
C ASP A 147 -5.24 -42.20 -20.71
N LEU A 148 -4.21 -42.74 -20.07
CA LEU A 148 -3.70 -44.09 -20.32
C LEU A 148 -4.72 -45.16 -19.91
N GLU A 149 -5.34 -45.02 -18.74
CA GLU A 149 -6.41 -45.89 -18.27
C GLU A 149 -7.60 -45.86 -19.22
N GLY A 150 -7.99 -44.66 -19.66
CA GLY A 150 -9.05 -44.45 -20.64
C GLY A 150 -8.75 -45.19 -21.93
N ARG A 151 -7.55 -45.00 -22.51
CA ARG A 151 -7.11 -45.67 -23.75
C ARG A 151 -7.06 -47.19 -23.60
N SER A 152 -6.52 -47.69 -22.49
CA SER A 152 -6.45 -49.12 -22.21
C SER A 152 -7.82 -49.78 -22.10
N ARG A 153 -8.87 -49.02 -21.76
CA ARG A 153 -10.25 -49.52 -21.64
C ARG A 153 -11.12 -49.28 -22.87
N ARG A 154 -10.63 -48.57 -23.90
CA ARG A 154 -11.44 -48.26 -25.11
C ARG A 154 -11.90 -49.50 -25.86
N GLU A 155 -11.08 -50.54 -25.83
CA GLU A 155 -11.35 -51.82 -26.50
C GLU A 155 -12.13 -52.78 -25.59
N ASN A 156 -12.35 -52.42 -24.32
CA ASN A 156 -13.04 -53.27 -23.36
C ASN A 156 -14.53 -52.94 -23.33
N VAL A 157 -15.37 -53.95 -23.58
CA VAL A 157 -16.82 -53.86 -23.45
C VAL A 157 -17.27 -54.46 -22.12
N ARG A 158 -18.12 -53.74 -21.38
CA ARG A 158 -18.76 -54.25 -20.15
C ARG A 158 -20.22 -54.60 -20.42
N ILE A 159 -20.59 -55.85 -20.17
CA ILE A 159 -21.95 -56.34 -20.33
C ILE A 159 -22.61 -56.41 -18.95
N HIS A 160 -23.69 -55.65 -18.75
CA HIS A 160 -24.43 -55.60 -17.49
C HIS A 160 -25.74 -56.39 -17.58
N GLY A 161 -26.24 -56.88 -16.44
CA GLY A 161 -27.53 -57.58 -16.35
C GLY A 161 -27.46 -59.08 -16.68
N VAL A 162 -26.26 -59.65 -16.77
CA VAL A 162 -26.08 -61.12 -16.85
C VAL A 162 -26.27 -61.70 -15.46
N LYS A 163 -27.19 -62.67 -15.31
CA LYS A 163 -27.38 -63.38 -14.04
C LYS A 163 -26.15 -64.25 -13.75
N GLU A 164 -25.72 -64.29 -12.49
CA GLU A 164 -24.64 -65.17 -12.06
C GLU A 164 -24.99 -66.64 -12.38
N GLY A 165 -24.03 -67.37 -12.95
CA GLY A 165 -24.22 -68.75 -13.40
C GLY A 165 -24.96 -68.93 -14.73
N ALA A 166 -25.32 -67.84 -15.43
CA ALA A 166 -25.95 -67.92 -16.76
C ALA A 166 -25.05 -68.55 -17.83
N GLU A 167 -23.73 -68.63 -17.58
CA GLU A 167 -22.76 -69.32 -18.42
C GLU A 167 -23.03 -70.83 -18.52
N GLY A 168 -23.69 -71.42 -17.51
CA GLY A 168 -24.13 -72.82 -17.51
C GLY A 168 -22.99 -73.80 -17.82
N ASN A 169 -23.17 -74.61 -18.88
CA ASN A 169 -22.19 -75.60 -19.36
C ASN A 169 -21.42 -75.12 -20.61
N ALA A 170 -21.33 -73.80 -20.86
CA ALA A 170 -20.55 -73.29 -21.97
C ALA A 170 -19.09 -73.76 -21.86
N GLN A 171 -18.50 -74.21 -22.97
CA GLN A 171 -17.14 -74.75 -22.99
C GLN A 171 -16.09 -73.67 -22.68
N SER A 172 -16.39 -72.40 -22.99
CA SER A 172 -15.56 -71.24 -22.65
C SER A 172 -16.39 -69.94 -22.57
N MET A 173 -15.84 -68.91 -21.92
CA MET A 173 -16.45 -67.58 -21.87
C MET A 173 -16.71 -67.00 -23.27
N VAL A 174 -15.79 -67.25 -24.22
CA VAL A 174 -15.92 -66.81 -25.61
C VAL A 174 -17.18 -67.39 -26.25
N THR A 175 -17.43 -68.69 -26.08
CA THR A 175 -18.64 -69.35 -26.64
C THR A 175 -19.93 -68.82 -26.02
N PHE A 176 -19.91 -68.48 -24.73
CA PHE A 176 -21.05 -67.86 -24.05
C PHE A 176 -21.33 -66.45 -24.59
N VAL A 177 -20.31 -65.60 -24.68
CA VAL A 177 -20.45 -64.22 -25.18
C VAL A 177 -20.88 -64.21 -26.65
N GLU A 178 -20.34 -65.10 -27.47
CA GLU A 178 -20.74 -65.22 -28.88
C GLU A 178 -22.22 -65.57 -29.02
N THR A 179 -22.69 -66.55 -28.24
CA THR A 179 -24.10 -66.96 -28.22
C THR A 179 -24.99 -65.82 -27.74
N LEU A 180 -24.59 -65.12 -26.67
CA LEU A 180 -25.31 -63.99 -26.12
C LEU A 180 -25.45 -62.84 -27.12
N LEU A 181 -24.38 -62.48 -27.83
CA LEU A 181 -24.40 -61.41 -28.82
C LEU A 181 -25.24 -61.79 -30.04
N ARG A 182 -25.13 -63.03 -30.54
CA ARG A 182 -25.95 -63.51 -31.66
C ARG A 182 -27.44 -63.50 -31.33
N GLU A 183 -27.83 -63.95 -30.13
CA GLU A 183 -29.22 -63.96 -29.69
C GLU A 183 -29.79 -62.55 -29.52
N LYS A 184 -29.06 -61.65 -28.84
CA LYS A 184 -29.59 -60.31 -28.51
C LYS A 184 -29.50 -59.30 -29.65
N LEU A 185 -28.54 -59.44 -30.55
CA LEU A 185 -28.35 -58.52 -31.69
C LEU A 185 -28.86 -59.10 -33.02
N ALA A 186 -29.45 -60.30 -33.01
CA ALA A 186 -29.94 -61.00 -34.20
C ALA A 186 -28.90 -61.11 -35.33
N LEU A 187 -27.65 -61.40 -34.97
CA LEU A 187 -26.55 -61.49 -35.92
C LEU A 187 -26.65 -62.79 -36.74
N PRO A 188 -26.44 -62.73 -38.08
CA PRO A 188 -26.46 -63.93 -38.91
C PRO A 188 -25.31 -64.87 -38.55
N SER A 189 -25.55 -66.18 -38.68
CA SER A 189 -24.54 -67.22 -38.39
C SER A 189 -23.32 -67.15 -39.30
N SER A 190 -23.42 -66.50 -40.45
CA SER A 190 -22.30 -66.24 -41.37
C SER A 190 -21.38 -65.09 -40.93
N PHE A 191 -21.79 -64.27 -39.96
CA PHE A 191 -20.97 -63.17 -39.46
C PHE A 191 -19.94 -63.70 -38.47
N GLU A 192 -18.65 -63.55 -38.81
CA GLU A 192 -17.53 -63.99 -37.99
C GLU A 192 -17.26 -62.99 -36.87
N LEU A 193 -17.42 -63.44 -35.61
CA LEU A 193 -17.13 -62.65 -34.43
C LEU A 193 -15.71 -62.99 -33.95
N ARG A 194 -14.77 -62.06 -34.11
CA ARG A 194 -13.36 -62.21 -33.67
C ARG A 194 -13.22 -61.80 -32.21
N ILE A 195 -13.67 -62.68 -31.32
CA ILE A 195 -13.57 -62.50 -29.87
C ILE A 195 -12.32 -63.24 -29.42
N GLU A 196 -11.36 -62.52 -28.86
CA GLU A 196 -10.08 -63.04 -28.33
C GLU A 196 -10.09 -63.17 -26.79
#